data_AF-A0A520DAB7-F1
#
_entry.id   AF-A0A520DAB7-F1
#
_cell.length_a   1.000
_cell.length_b   1.000
_cell.length_c   1.000
_cell.angle_alpha   90.00
_cell.angle_beta   90.00
_cell.angle_gamma   90.00
#
_symmetry.space_group_name_H-M   'P 1'
#
loop_
_entity.id
_entity.type
_entity.pdbx_description
1 polymer ?
#
loop_
_entity_poly.entity_id
_entity_poly.type
_entity_poly.pdbx_seq_one_letter_code
_entity_poly.pdbx_strand_id
1 'polypeptide(L)'
;ALEAMDEDQRLAQLQPAECLVEGHERVILGTEDAARFLSGLRRRGEWAAADAVAVFGSDPAAFLGTAHVVANELIPGRLLNPNEIQQILLTASPNANLCETTS
;
A
#
# COMPACT_ATOMS: atom_id res chain seq x y z
N ALA A 1 -8.49 2.63 26.68
CA ALA A 1 -9.39 3.27 25.69
C ALA A 1 -9.94 2.23 24.71
N LEU A 2 -9.10 1.50 23.98
CA LEU A 2 -9.52 0.41 23.07
C LEU A 2 -10.31 -0.72 23.74
N GLU A 3 -10.00 -1.03 25.00
CA GLU A 3 -10.68 -2.11 25.74
C GLU A 3 -12.14 -1.80 26.07
N ALA A 4 -12.53 -0.52 26.09
CA ALA A 4 -13.91 -0.10 26.35
C ALA A 4 -14.76 0.05 25.09
N MET A 5 -14.17 -0.16 23.91
CA MET A 5 -14.83 0.00 22.61
C MET A 5 -15.57 -1.28 22.22
N ASP A 6 -16.74 -1.13 21.58
CA ASP A 6 -17.44 -2.23 20.92
C ASP A 6 -16.67 -2.71 19.68
N GLU A 7 -17.05 -3.87 19.13
CA GLU A 7 -16.30 -4.52 18.04
C GLU A 7 -16.16 -3.64 16.80
N ASP A 8 -17.23 -2.99 16.36
CA ASP A 8 -17.22 -2.04 15.24
C ASP A 8 -16.29 -0.85 15.48
N GLN A 9 -16.28 -0.35 16.72
CA GLN A 9 -15.43 0.77 17.10
C GLN A 9 -13.95 0.35 17.07
N ARG A 10 -13.62 -0.86 17.52
CA ARG A 10 -12.24 -1.40 17.41
C ARG A 10 -11.83 -1.62 15.97
N LEU A 11 -12.72 -2.13 15.12
CA LEU A 11 -12.47 -2.32 13.70
C LEU A 11 -12.17 -0.99 13.01
N ALA A 12 -12.89 0.07 13.37
CA ALA A 12 -12.66 1.42 12.85
C ALA A 12 -11.31 2.04 13.28
N GLN A 13 -10.65 1.51 14.32
CA GLN A 13 -9.31 1.96 14.73
C GLN A 13 -8.19 1.28 13.95
N LEU A 14 -8.48 0.24 13.16
CA LEU A 14 -7.47 -0.46 12.37
C LEU A 14 -6.83 0.50 11.35
N GLN A 15 -5.51 0.45 11.30
CA GLN A 15 -4.73 1.24 10.36
C GLN A 15 -4.58 0.50 9.02
N PRO A 16 -4.39 1.23 7.91
CA PRO A 16 -4.05 0.64 6.62
C PRO A 16 -2.78 -0.21 6.69
N ALA A 17 -2.68 -1.20 5.81
CA ALA A 17 -1.50 -2.07 5.74
C ALA A 17 -0.20 -1.29 5.46
N GLU A 18 -0.27 -0.15 4.75
CA GLU A 18 0.91 0.67 4.45
C GLU A 18 1.52 1.35 5.70
N CYS A 19 0.81 1.44 6.82
CA CYS A 19 1.39 1.92 8.08
C CYS A 19 2.50 1.00 8.62
N LEU A 20 2.51 -0.28 8.22
CA LEU A 20 3.58 -1.22 8.60
C LEU A 20 4.92 -0.91 7.93
N VAL A 21 4.89 -0.15 6.83
CA VAL A 21 6.06 0.19 6.01
C VAL A 21 6.40 1.66 6.11
N GLU A 22 6.06 2.28 7.24
CA GLU A 22 6.47 3.64 7.54
C GLU A 22 8.00 3.78 7.39
N GLY A 23 8.45 4.84 6.72
CA GLY A 23 9.86 5.09 6.42
C GLY A 23 10.43 4.35 5.21
N HIS A 24 9.64 3.51 4.51
CA HIS A 24 10.05 2.92 3.23
C HIS A 24 9.97 3.97 2.11
N GLU A 25 10.90 3.89 1.15
CA GLU A 25 10.84 4.72 -0.05
C GLU A 25 9.58 4.38 -0.86
N ARG A 26 8.85 5.37 -1.34
CA ARG A 26 7.57 5.14 -2.04
C ARG A 26 7.81 5.09 -3.54
N VAL A 27 7.47 3.96 -4.16
CA VAL A 27 7.50 3.79 -5.61
C VAL A 27 6.07 3.60 -6.13
N ILE A 28 5.68 4.41 -7.11
CA ILE A 28 4.39 4.31 -7.77
C ILE A 28 4.61 3.72 -9.17
N LEU A 29 3.91 2.62 -9.46
CA LEU A 29 3.96 1.92 -10.73
C LEU A 29 2.71 2.20 -11.57
N GLY A 30 2.90 2.36 -12.87
CA GLY A 30 1.82 2.31 -13.85
C GLY A 30 1.20 0.91 -13.93
N THR A 31 0.02 0.81 -14.52
CA THR A 31 -0.78 -0.43 -14.61
C THR A 31 0.02 -1.63 -15.13
N GLU A 32 0.81 -1.45 -16.18
CA GLU A 32 1.63 -2.51 -16.77
C GLU A 32 2.74 -3.00 -15.84
N ASP A 33 3.45 -2.08 -15.19
CA ASP A 33 4.52 -2.42 -14.25
C ASP A 33 3.97 -3.03 -12.98
N ALA A 34 2.83 -2.54 -12.50
CA ALA A 34 2.10 -3.09 -11.36
C ALA A 34 1.69 -4.54 -11.61
N ALA A 35 1.12 -4.87 -12.78
CA ALA A 35 0.75 -6.24 -13.12
C ALA A 35 1.95 -7.19 -13.15
N ARG A 36 3.09 -6.73 -13.68
CA ARG A 36 4.35 -7.50 -13.69
C ARG A 36 4.92 -7.67 -12.28
N PHE A 37 4.88 -6.62 -11.47
CA PHE A 37 5.30 -6.65 -10.07
C PHE A 37 4.49 -7.67 -9.25
N LEU A 38 3.16 -7.66 -9.37
CA LEU A 38 2.26 -8.62 -8.73
C LEU A 38 2.45 -10.07 -9.21
N SER A 39 3.11 -10.24 -10.37
CA SER A 39 3.51 -11.56 -10.88
C SER A 39 4.91 -11.99 -10.41
N GLY A 40 5.56 -11.20 -9.54
CA GLY A 40 6.92 -11.46 -9.06
C GLY A 40 8.03 -11.12 -10.06
N LEU A 41 7.72 -10.42 -11.15
CA LEU A 41 8.71 -10.04 -12.15
C LEU A 41 9.46 -8.77 -11.73
N ARG A 42 10.79 -8.83 -11.81
CA ARG A 42 11.67 -7.68 -11.58
C ARG A 42 11.47 -6.64 -12.68
N ARG A 43 11.59 -5.36 -12.32
CA ARG A 43 11.45 -4.23 -13.25
C ARG A 43 12.74 -3.42 -13.28
N ARG A 44 13.11 -2.91 -14.44
CA ARG A 44 14.21 -1.94 -14.56
C ARG A 44 13.60 -0.55 -14.75
N GLY A 45 14.13 0.43 -14.04
CA GLY A 45 13.62 1.81 -14.07
C GLY A 45 14.55 2.77 -13.35
N GLU A 46 14.21 4.06 -13.37
CA GLU A 46 15.04 5.13 -12.83
C GLU A 46 14.80 5.37 -11.32
N TRP A 47 14.65 4.28 -10.56
CA TRP A 47 14.48 4.34 -9.11
C TRP A 47 15.83 4.41 -8.42
N ALA A 48 15.95 5.27 -7.40
CA ALA A 48 17.13 5.30 -6.54
C ALA A 48 17.29 3.98 -5.79
N ALA A 49 18.53 3.57 -5.54
CA ALA A 49 18.82 2.39 -4.74
C ALA A 49 18.26 2.56 -3.32
N ALA A 50 17.52 1.57 -2.85
CA ALA A 50 16.87 1.58 -1.54
C ALA A 50 16.60 0.15 -1.08
N ASP A 51 17.01 -0.17 0.16
CA ASP A 51 16.81 -1.51 0.74
C ASP A 51 15.36 -1.79 1.15
N ALA A 52 14.56 -0.75 1.37
CA ALA A 52 13.17 -0.84 1.81
C ALA A 52 12.28 0.10 0.98
N VAL A 53 11.47 -0.49 0.10
CA VAL A 53 10.56 0.21 -0.79
C VAL A 53 9.13 -0.26 -0.59
N ALA A 54 8.21 0.68 -0.44
CA ALA A 54 6.78 0.46 -0.49
C ALA A 54 6.28 0.74 -1.90
N VAL A 55 5.70 -0.28 -2.54
CA VAL A 55 5.26 -0.22 -3.94
C VAL A 55 3.75 -0.02 -4.01
N PHE A 56 3.34 0.96 -4.80
CA PHE A 56 1.95 1.33 -5.02
C PHE A 56 1.60 1.26 -6.51
N GLY A 57 0.34 0.95 -6.82
CA GLY A 57 -0.22 1.14 -8.16
C GLY A 57 -0.71 2.57 -8.33
N SER A 58 -0.69 3.09 -9.55
CA SER A 58 -1.28 4.40 -9.88
C SER A 58 -2.77 4.32 -10.21
N ASP A 59 -3.21 3.20 -10.80
CA ASP A 59 -4.59 2.99 -11.25
C ASP A 59 -4.97 1.49 -11.18
N PRO A 60 -5.76 1.07 -10.18
CA PRO A 60 -6.20 1.88 -9.03
C PRO A 60 -5.04 2.20 -8.08
N ALA A 61 -5.15 3.31 -7.35
CA ALA A 61 -4.20 3.69 -6.30
C ALA A 61 -4.31 2.74 -5.11
N ALA A 62 -3.35 1.82 -4.98
CA ALA A 62 -3.33 0.83 -3.90
C ALA A 62 -1.92 0.43 -3.54
N PHE A 63 -1.70 0.08 -2.27
CA PHE A 63 -0.49 -0.60 -1.84
C PHE A 63 -0.44 -2.01 -2.47
N LEU A 64 0.67 -2.35 -3.11
CA LEU A 64 0.87 -3.62 -3.82
C LEU A 64 1.81 -4.56 -3.07
N GLY A 65 2.66 -4.01 -2.21
CA GLY A 65 3.64 -4.79 -1.44
C GLY A 65 4.96 -4.05 -1.23
N THR A 66 5.98 -4.82 -0.85
CA THR A 66 7.33 -4.32 -0.59
C THR A 66 8.34 -4.81 -1.61
N ALA A 67 9.40 -4.04 -1.77
CA ALA A 67 10.50 -4.31 -2.67
C ALA A 67 11.80 -3.72 -2.14
N HIS A 68 12.89 -3.98 -2.86
CA HIS A 68 14.13 -3.23 -2.76
C HIS A 68 14.59 -2.87 -4.17
N VAL A 69 15.40 -1.81 -4.28
CA VAL A 69 15.98 -1.34 -5.53
C VAL A 69 17.48 -1.49 -5.48
N VAL A 70 18.04 -2.23 -6.44
CA VAL A 70 19.48 -2.40 -6.62
C VAL A 70 19.83 -2.30 -8.10
N ALA A 71 20.89 -1.58 -8.44
CA ALA A 71 21.35 -1.42 -9.82
C ALA A 71 20.24 -0.97 -10.81
N ASN A 72 19.38 -0.04 -10.38
CA ASN A 72 18.22 0.46 -11.14
C ASN A 72 17.16 -0.61 -11.43
N GLU A 73 17.14 -1.68 -10.65
CA GLU A 73 16.15 -2.75 -10.74
C GLU A 73 15.32 -2.82 -9.46
N LEU A 74 14.01 -2.73 -9.62
CA LEU A 74 13.02 -2.98 -8.57
C LEU A 74 12.80 -4.49 -8.46
N ILE A 75 13.14 -5.03 -7.29
CA ILE A 75 13.08 -6.45 -6.98
C ILE A 75 11.95 -6.70 -5.97
N PRO A 76 10.91 -7.48 -6.34
CA PRO A 76 9.82 -7.83 -5.43
C PRO A 76 10.29 -8.54 -4.16
N GLY A 77 9.79 -8.10 -3.01
CA GLY A 77 9.99 -8.73 -1.70
C GLY A 77 8.73 -9.46 -1.25
N ARG A 78 7.79 -8.74 -0.62
CA ARG A 78 6.48 -9.28 -0.21
C ARG A 78 5.39 -8.70 -1.10
N LEU A 79 4.66 -9.55 -1.80
CA LEU A 79 3.53 -9.16 -2.64
C LEU A 79 2.22 -9.35 -1.90
N LEU A 80 1.31 -8.40 -2.06
CA LEU A 80 -0.09 -8.60 -1.71
C LEU A 80 -0.79 -9.40 -2.80
N ASN A 81 -1.67 -10.29 -2.39
CA ASN A 81 -2.50 -11.04 -3.32
C ASN A 81 -3.71 -10.19 -3.79
N PRO A 82 -4.39 -10.59 -4.87
CA PRO A 82 -5.52 -9.81 -5.41
C PRO A 82 -6.67 -9.58 -4.42
N ASN A 83 -6.90 -10.48 -3.47
CA ASN A 83 -7.95 -10.31 -2.46
C ASN A 83 -7.54 -9.29 -1.40
N GLU A 84 -6.28 -9.31 -0.95
CA GLU A 84 -5.73 -8.29 -0.04
C GLU A 84 -5.81 -6.90 -0.66
N ILE A 85 -5.46 -6.75 -1.94
CA ILE A 85 -5.52 -5.47 -2.65
C ILE A 85 -6.98 -4.99 -2.78
N GLN A 86 -7.91 -5.88 -3.13
CA GLN A 86 -9.34 -5.54 -3.15
C GLN A 86 -9.84 -5.08 -1.79
N GLN A 87 -9.43 -5.77 -0.72
CA GLN A 87 -9.79 -5.38 0.64
C GLN A 87 -9.22 -3.99 0.99
N ILE A 88 -7.97 -3.70 0.62
CA ILE A 88 -7.39 -2.36 0.80
C ILE A 88 -8.20 -1.31 0.03
N LEU A 89 -8.60 -1.58 -1.21
CA LEU A 89 -9.40 -0.64 -2.00
C LEU A 89 -10.79 -0.39 -1.38
N LEU A 90 -11.41 -1.43 -0.81
CA LEU A 90 -12.69 -1.32 -0.10
C LEU A 90 -12.55 -0.58 1.23
N THR A 91 -11.45 -0.82 1.95
CA THR A 91 -11.18 -0.22 3.27
C THR A 91 -10.42 1.10 3.19
N ALA A 92 -9.94 1.52 2.03
CA ALA A 92 -9.31 2.85 1.81
C ALA A 92 -10.32 3.99 1.96
N SER A 93 -11.62 3.69 2.06
CA SER A 93 -12.69 4.64 2.38
C SER A 93 -13.40 4.29 3.70
N PRO A 94 -12.93 4.81 4.85
CA PRO A 94 -13.81 5.01 6.00
C PRO A 94 -13.63 6.37 6.70
N ASN A 95 -12.63 7.21 6.35
CA ASN A 95 -12.30 8.44 7.10
C ASN A 95 -12.10 9.71 6.24
N ALA A 96 -12.71 9.79 5.07
CA ALA A 96 -12.86 11.07 4.35
C ALA A 96 -14.13 11.85 4.75
N ASN A 97 -15.03 11.28 5.58
CA ASN A 97 -16.35 11.84 5.89
C ASN A 97 -16.51 12.40 7.33
N LEU A 98 -15.49 13.07 7.89
CA LEU A 98 -15.65 13.77 9.18
C LEU A 98 -15.26 15.25 9.18
N CYS A 99 -15.20 15.88 7.99
CA CYS A 99 -14.92 17.32 7.91
C CYS A 99 -16.07 18.13 7.30
N GLU A 100 -17.34 17.80 7.62
CA GLU A 100 -18.46 18.70 7.33
C GLU A 100 -19.54 18.60 8.41
N THR A 101 -19.36 19.29 9.54
CA THR A 101 -20.45 19.90 10.32
C THR A 101 -19.83 20.84 11.34
N THR A 102 -19.78 22.15 11.03
CA THR A 102 -20.10 23.26 11.93
C THR A 102 -20.02 24.57 11.13
N SER A 103 -21.17 25.08 10.68
CA SER A 103 -21.57 26.50 10.73
C SER A 103 -23.02 26.64 10.27
#